data_AF-A0A9D2G0L9-F1
#
_entry.id   AF-A0A9D2G0L9-F1
#
_cell.length_a   1.000
_cell.length_b   1.000
_cell.length_c   1.000
_cell.angle_alpha   90.00
_cell.angle_beta   90.00
_cell.angle_gamma   90.00
#
_symmetry.space_group_name_H-M   'P 1'
#
loop_
_entity.id
_entity.type
_entity.pdbx_description
1 polymer ?
#
loop_
_entity_poly.entity_id
_entity_poly.type
_entity_poly.pdbx_seq_one_letter_code
_entity_poly.pdbx_strand_id
1 'polypeptide(L)'
;MKNIIGLVGTNSTESTNRQLLQYMAQHFEQKATIELLEIDQLPVFNKPENYTVLPEVQKLVDKIEAADGVVIATPEYDHSPTAALNNALAWLSYGVYPFVNKPVMVVGASYGTLGSSRAQLQLLQILEAPELQARTMPSSEFLLGNSLQAFDQEGNLVYEDKVEQLDGIFEDFLTFIEIIQQLPHSKETMVKAARNFNWENI
;
A
#
# COMPACT_ATOMS: atom_id res chain seq x y z
N MET A 1 -0.39 1.56 -20.28
CA MET A 1 -1.26 1.40 -19.12
C MET A 1 -0.36 1.12 -17.93
N LYS A 2 -0.54 1.83 -16.81
CA LYS A 2 0.33 1.64 -15.62
C LYS A 2 -0.02 0.31 -14.96
N ASN A 3 0.99 -0.43 -14.48
CA ASN A 3 0.79 -1.63 -13.68
C ASN A 3 0.89 -1.28 -12.20
N ILE A 4 -0.15 -1.52 -11.43
CA ILE A 4 -0.24 -1.11 -10.03
C ILE A 4 -0.57 -2.33 -9.16
N ILE A 5 0.06 -2.41 -8.00
CA ILE A 5 -0.32 -3.37 -6.96
C ILE A 5 -1.30 -2.72 -5.99
N GLY A 6 -2.44 -3.36 -5.77
CA GLY A 6 -3.35 -3.09 -4.66
C GLY A 6 -3.02 -3.99 -3.47
N LEU A 7 -2.36 -3.48 -2.43
CA LEU A 7 -2.03 -4.27 -1.24
C LEU A 7 -3.19 -4.19 -0.23
N VAL A 8 -3.82 -5.34 0.04
CA VAL A 8 -4.92 -5.44 1.01
C VAL A 8 -4.34 -5.38 2.43
N GLY A 9 -4.61 -4.31 3.17
CA GLY A 9 -4.01 -4.06 4.49
C GLY A 9 -4.60 -4.85 5.66
N THR A 10 -5.12 -6.07 5.44
CA THR A 10 -5.70 -6.92 6.49
C THR A 10 -5.64 -8.40 6.11
N ASN A 11 -5.67 -9.27 7.13
CA ASN A 11 -5.84 -10.71 6.99
C ASN A 11 -7.31 -11.17 7.15
N SER A 12 -8.26 -10.25 7.31
CA SER A 12 -9.68 -10.58 7.37
C SER A 12 -10.19 -11.08 6.01
N THR A 13 -10.94 -12.19 6.00
CA THR A 13 -11.64 -12.70 4.82
C THR A 13 -12.77 -11.77 4.36
N GLU A 14 -13.39 -11.06 5.31
CA GLU A 14 -14.40 -10.04 5.05
C GLU A 14 -13.76 -8.66 5.24
N SER A 15 -13.41 -7.99 4.14
CA SER A 15 -12.72 -6.69 4.17
C SER A 15 -13.33 -5.72 3.18
N THR A 16 -13.86 -4.61 3.69
CA THR A 16 -14.30 -3.48 2.86
C THR A 16 -13.13 -2.74 2.20
N ASN A 17 -11.89 -2.92 2.69
CA ASN A 17 -10.68 -2.41 2.04
C ASN A 17 -10.30 -3.26 0.81
N ARG A 18 -10.56 -4.56 0.86
CA ARG A 18 -10.45 -5.44 -0.31
C ARG A 18 -11.50 -5.06 -1.36
N GLN A 19 -12.76 -4.86 -0.93
CA GLN A 19 -13.83 -4.38 -1.82
C GLN A 19 -13.48 -3.03 -2.45
N LEU A 20 -12.90 -2.09 -1.68
CA LEU A 20 -12.42 -0.82 -2.22
C LEU A 20 -11.37 -1.01 -3.33
N LEU A 21 -10.38 -1.89 -3.12
CA LEU A 21 -9.37 -2.17 -4.15
C LEU A 21 -9.95 -2.90 -5.36
N GLN A 22 -10.92 -3.80 -5.16
CA GLN A 22 -11.64 -4.48 -6.25
C GLN A 22 -12.44 -3.48 -7.09
N TYR A 23 -13.17 -2.58 -6.43
CA TYR A 23 -13.85 -1.46 -7.05
C TYR A 23 -12.88 -0.60 -7.87
N MET A 24 -11.75 -0.19 -7.27
CA MET A 24 -10.73 0.59 -7.99
C MET A 24 -10.20 -0.15 -9.22
N ALA A 25 -9.94 -1.46 -9.11
CA ALA A 25 -9.44 -2.25 -10.23
C ALA A 25 -10.42 -2.28 -11.41
N GLN A 26 -11.72 -2.40 -11.13
CA GLN A 26 -12.77 -2.37 -12.15
C GLN A 26 -13.00 -0.95 -12.69
N HIS A 27 -13.18 0.03 -11.81
CA HIS A 27 -13.51 1.42 -12.17
C HIS A 27 -12.40 2.09 -12.99
N PHE A 28 -11.14 1.75 -12.71
CA PHE A 28 -9.97 2.31 -13.40
C PHE A 28 -9.35 1.41 -14.46
N GLU A 29 -10.03 0.34 -14.90
CA GLU A 29 -9.48 -0.66 -15.84
C GLU A 29 -8.97 -0.07 -17.16
N GLN A 30 -9.54 1.06 -17.60
CA GLN A 30 -9.16 1.74 -18.84
C GLN A 30 -7.90 2.61 -18.67
N LYS A 31 -7.48 2.89 -17.42
CA LYS A 31 -6.35 3.78 -17.08
C LYS A 31 -5.15 2.99 -16.55
N ALA A 32 -5.40 1.97 -15.73
CA ALA A 32 -4.38 1.16 -15.09
C ALA A 32 -4.83 -0.30 -14.94
N THR A 33 -3.86 -1.21 -14.90
CA THR A 33 -4.08 -2.58 -14.43
C THR A 33 -3.76 -2.62 -12.95
N ILE A 34 -4.72 -3.00 -12.12
CA ILE A 34 -4.53 -3.11 -10.67
C ILE A 34 -4.63 -4.59 -10.28
N GLU A 35 -3.50 -5.17 -9.85
CA GLU A 35 -3.46 -6.52 -9.30
C GLU A 35 -3.50 -6.47 -7.77
N LEU A 36 -4.45 -7.19 -7.17
CA LEU A 36 -4.56 -7.25 -5.71
C LEU A 36 -3.62 -8.30 -5.13
N LEU A 37 -2.90 -7.92 -4.08
CA LEU A 37 -2.09 -8.83 -3.27
C LEU A 37 -2.63 -8.90 -1.84
N GLU A 38 -2.80 -10.14 -1.38
CA GLU A 38 -3.19 -10.45 -0.01
C GLU A 38 -1.96 -10.65 0.88
N ILE A 39 -2.12 -10.35 2.17
CA ILE A 39 -1.09 -10.51 3.21
C ILE A 39 -1.51 -11.50 4.31
N ASP A 40 -2.62 -12.20 4.09
CA ASP A 40 -3.31 -13.06 5.06
C ASP A 40 -2.56 -14.36 5.39
N GLN A 41 -1.65 -14.79 4.51
CA GLN A 41 -0.86 -16.01 4.66
C GLN A 41 0.56 -15.81 5.19
N LEU A 42 0.96 -14.56 5.52
CA LEU A 42 2.31 -14.32 6.02
C LEU A 42 2.43 -14.74 7.50
N PRO A 43 3.45 -15.54 7.87
CA PRO A 43 3.68 -15.84 9.28
C PRO A 43 4.03 -14.58 10.06
N VAL A 44 3.85 -14.61 11.37
CA VAL A 44 4.28 -13.50 12.23
C VAL A 44 5.78 -13.31 12.05
N PHE A 45 6.18 -12.07 11.78
CA PHE A 45 7.55 -11.66 11.55
C PHE A 45 8.36 -11.99 12.80
N ASN A 46 9.36 -12.83 12.59
CA ASN A 46 10.37 -13.15 13.57
C ASN A 46 11.71 -12.96 12.87
N LYS A 47 12.49 -11.97 13.32
CA LYS A 47 13.74 -11.52 12.68
C LYS A 47 14.61 -12.72 12.29
N PRO A 48 14.76 -13.04 10.99
CA PRO A 48 15.55 -14.18 10.58
C PRO A 48 17.04 -13.88 10.71
N GLU A 49 17.81 -14.81 11.31
CA GLU A 49 19.24 -14.64 11.59
C GLU A 49 20.09 -14.35 10.34
N ASN A 50 19.74 -14.95 9.20
CA ASN A 50 20.51 -14.87 7.96
C ASN A 50 19.81 -14.10 6.85
N TYR A 51 18.86 -13.20 7.19
CA TYR A 51 18.07 -12.45 6.19
C TYR A 51 17.33 -13.36 5.19
N THR A 52 16.97 -14.58 5.60
CA THR A 52 16.25 -15.53 4.75
C THR A 52 14.87 -14.98 4.41
N VAL A 53 14.58 -14.89 3.11
CA VAL A 53 13.30 -14.43 2.58
C VAL A 53 12.42 -15.66 2.31
N LEU A 54 11.20 -15.67 2.84
CA LEU A 54 10.26 -16.76 2.62
C LEU A 54 9.73 -16.74 1.17
N PRO A 55 9.42 -17.89 0.55
CA PRO A 55 8.92 -17.92 -0.83
C PRO A 55 7.65 -17.09 -1.04
N GLU A 56 6.73 -17.07 -0.08
CA GLU A 56 5.52 -16.25 -0.10
C GLU A 56 5.82 -14.75 -0.04
N VAL A 57 6.84 -14.34 0.72
CA VAL A 57 7.31 -12.94 0.76
C VAL A 57 7.98 -12.57 -0.56
N GLN A 58 8.81 -13.46 -1.10
CA GLN A 58 9.49 -13.21 -2.39
C GLN A 58 8.50 -12.98 -3.53
N LYS A 59 7.37 -13.70 -3.56
CA LYS A 59 6.30 -13.45 -4.54
C LYS A 59 5.71 -12.04 -4.45
N LEU A 60 5.55 -11.51 -3.24
CA LEU A 60 5.09 -10.12 -3.04
C LEU A 60 6.16 -9.13 -3.51
N VAL A 61 7.42 -9.37 -3.15
CA VAL A 61 8.58 -8.56 -3.55
C VAL A 61 8.65 -8.44 -5.07
N ASP A 62 8.66 -9.57 -5.79
CA ASP A 62 8.80 -9.60 -7.24
C ASP A 62 7.70 -8.77 -7.93
N LYS A 63 6.46 -8.89 -7.45
CA LYS A 63 5.32 -8.15 -8.01
C LYS A 63 5.38 -6.66 -7.69
N ILE A 64 5.73 -6.29 -6.46
CA ILE A 64 5.85 -4.88 -6.07
C ILE A 64 6.99 -4.21 -6.83
N GLU A 65 8.14 -4.88 -6.96
CA GLU A 65 9.29 -4.35 -7.70
C GLU A 65 8.95 -4.11 -9.17
N ALA A 66 8.24 -5.05 -9.82
CA ALA A 66 7.81 -4.96 -11.21
C ALA A 66 6.70 -3.93 -11.49
N ALA A 67 5.95 -3.51 -10.47
CA ALA A 67 4.86 -2.54 -10.63
C ALA A 67 5.36 -1.10 -10.77
N ASP A 68 4.60 -0.25 -11.44
CA ASP A 68 4.87 1.19 -11.54
C ASP A 68 4.58 1.92 -10.22
N GLY A 69 3.62 1.43 -9.44
CA GLY A 69 3.22 1.99 -8.14
C GLY A 69 2.43 1.00 -7.29
N VAL A 70 2.18 1.36 -6.04
CA VAL A 70 1.40 0.57 -5.08
C VAL A 70 0.28 1.44 -4.49
N VAL A 71 -0.93 0.89 -4.42
CA VAL A 71 -2.02 1.42 -3.60
C VAL A 71 -2.16 0.52 -2.38
N ILE A 72 -1.98 1.06 -1.18
CA ILE A 72 -2.19 0.30 0.07
C ILE A 72 -3.56 0.70 0.64
N ALA A 73 -4.47 -0.27 0.76
CA ALA A 73 -5.77 -0.05 1.39
C ALA A 73 -5.73 -0.50 2.85
N THR A 74 -5.69 0.46 3.79
CA THR A 74 -5.56 0.16 5.22
C THR A 74 -6.88 0.36 5.97
N PRO A 75 -7.36 -0.67 6.70
CA PRO A 75 -8.29 -0.44 7.81
C PRO A 75 -7.61 0.32 8.95
N GLU A 76 -8.41 0.76 9.93
CA GLU A 76 -7.92 1.36 11.19
C GLU A 76 -8.36 0.53 12.38
N TYR A 77 -7.41 -0.07 13.09
CA TYR A 77 -7.61 -0.78 14.35
C TYR A 77 -6.86 -0.02 15.44
N ASP A 78 -7.56 0.42 16.49
CA ASP A 78 -6.97 1.15 17.63
C ASP A 78 -6.12 2.38 17.22
N HIS A 79 -6.60 3.13 16.23
CA HIS A 79 -5.91 4.28 15.60
C HIS A 79 -4.60 3.94 14.85
N SER A 80 -4.41 2.66 14.50
CA SER A 80 -3.21 2.16 13.84
C SER A 80 -3.55 1.36 12.57
N PRO A 81 -2.60 1.23 11.63
CA PRO A 81 -2.60 0.15 10.65
C PRO A 81 -2.76 -1.20 11.35
N THR A 82 -3.34 -2.17 10.65
CA THR A 82 -3.57 -3.50 11.23
C THR A 82 -2.25 -4.17 11.61
N ALA A 83 -2.29 -5.03 12.63
CA ALA A 83 -1.13 -5.85 12.98
C ALA A 83 -0.64 -6.69 11.78
N ALA A 84 -1.56 -7.18 10.95
CA ALA A 84 -1.24 -7.91 9.73
C ALA A 84 -0.48 -7.05 8.70
N LEU A 85 -0.88 -5.78 8.50
CA LEU A 85 -0.17 -4.87 7.61
C LEU A 85 1.24 -4.54 8.13
N ASN A 86 1.36 -4.23 9.42
CA ASN A 86 2.68 -4.02 10.05
C ASN A 86 3.57 -5.27 9.93
N ASN A 87 2.99 -6.45 10.09
CA ASN A 87 3.68 -7.73 9.90
C ASN A 87 4.20 -7.90 8.47
N ALA A 88 3.37 -7.61 7.47
CA ALA A 88 3.75 -7.67 6.07
C ALA A 88 4.87 -6.67 5.74
N LEU A 89 4.79 -5.44 6.24
CA LEU A 89 5.81 -4.42 6.03
C LEU A 89 7.16 -4.80 6.68
N ALA A 90 7.15 -5.49 7.83
CA ALA A 90 8.37 -6.00 8.43
C ALA A 90 9.06 -7.07 7.56
N TRP A 91 8.27 -7.96 6.94
CA TRP A 91 8.80 -8.91 5.95
C TRP A 91 9.32 -8.21 4.68
N LEU A 92 8.65 -7.14 4.24
CA LEU A 92 8.97 -6.38 3.03
C LEU A 92 10.04 -5.28 3.25
N SER A 93 10.72 -5.29 4.39
CA SER A 93 11.81 -4.36 4.70
C SER A 93 13.07 -5.06 5.25
N TYR A 94 13.03 -6.39 5.43
CA TYR A 94 14.13 -7.16 6.01
C TYR A 94 14.76 -8.10 4.98
N GLY A 95 15.96 -7.76 4.49
CA GLY A 95 16.67 -8.53 3.44
C GLY A 95 16.17 -8.27 2.01
N VAL A 96 15.02 -7.61 1.88
CA VAL A 96 14.40 -7.16 0.63
C VAL A 96 13.89 -5.74 0.81
N TYR A 97 13.83 -4.97 -0.28
CA TYR A 97 13.53 -3.53 -0.22
C TYR A 97 12.61 -3.06 -1.37
N PRO A 98 11.49 -3.76 -1.64
CA PRO A 98 10.62 -3.48 -2.79
C PRO A 98 9.96 -2.08 -2.77
N PHE A 99 9.87 -1.45 -1.60
CA PHE A 99 9.28 -0.12 -1.44
C PHE A 99 10.27 1.03 -1.66
N VAL A 100 11.58 0.77 -1.72
CA VAL A 100 12.57 1.85 -1.84
C VAL A 100 12.37 2.60 -3.14
N ASN A 101 12.08 3.89 -3.03
CA ASN A 101 11.76 4.79 -4.13
C ASN A 101 10.51 4.37 -4.95
N LYS A 102 9.64 3.51 -4.41
CA LYS A 102 8.38 3.08 -5.03
C LYS A 102 7.30 4.15 -4.81
N PRO A 103 6.58 4.60 -5.85
CA PRO A 103 5.39 5.44 -5.67
C PRO A 103 4.30 4.69 -4.90
N VAL A 104 3.79 5.30 -3.84
CA VAL A 104 2.73 4.71 -2.99
C VAL A 104 1.61 5.71 -2.77
N MET A 105 0.38 5.27 -3.02
CA MET A 105 -0.87 5.92 -2.60
C MET A 105 -1.47 5.11 -1.45
N VAL A 106 -2.03 5.81 -0.46
CA VAL A 106 -2.74 5.17 0.65
C VAL A 106 -4.23 5.52 0.53
N VAL A 107 -5.06 4.49 0.63
CA VAL A 107 -6.51 4.61 0.73
C VAL A 107 -6.99 3.83 1.94
N GLY A 108 -8.25 4.03 2.34
CA GLY A 108 -8.79 3.19 3.38
C GLY A 108 -10.27 3.34 3.59
N ALA A 109 -10.86 2.22 3.99
CA ALA A 109 -12.25 2.07 4.33
C ALA A 109 -12.37 1.71 5.82
N SER A 110 -13.28 2.38 6.54
CA SER A 110 -13.55 2.12 7.95
C SER A 110 -15.05 2.00 8.20
N TYR A 111 -15.45 1.26 9.23
CA TYR A 111 -16.84 1.23 9.67
C TYR A 111 -17.26 2.57 10.27
N GLY A 112 -16.33 3.27 10.93
CA GLY A 112 -16.55 4.59 11.49
C GLY A 112 -16.52 5.69 10.42
N THR A 113 -16.95 6.90 10.82
CA THR A 113 -17.06 8.06 9.91
C THR A 113 -15.72 8.65 9.48
N LEU A 114 -14.64 8.38 10.23
CA LEU A 114 -13.32 8.97 10.00
C LEU A 114 -12.50 8.29 8.90
N GLY A 115 -13.00 7.18 8.33
CA GLY A 115 -12.45 6.62 7.10
C GLY A 115 -10.97 6.24 7.16
N SER A 116 -10.51 5.70 8.30
CA SER A 116 -9.12 5.25 8.55
C SER A 116 -8.03 6.34 8.71
N SER A 117 -8.42 7.60 8.91
CA SER A 117 -7.48 8.73 8.90
C SER A 117 -6.24 8.57 9.80
N ARG A 118 -6.36 8.00 11.00
CA ARG A 118 -5.21 7.87 11.92
C ARG A 118 -4.30 6.72 11.51
N ALA A 119 -4.88 5.63 11.01
CA ALA A 119 -4.10 4.55 10.44
C ALA A 119 -3.31 5.02 9.20
N GLN A 120 -3.90 5.83 8.32
CA GLN A 120 -3.19 6.35 7.15
C GLN A 120 -2.02 7.25 7.56
N LEU A 121 -2.22 8.18 8.50
CA LEU A 121 -1.14 9.04 9.00
C LEU A 121 0.02 8.23 9.59
N GLN A 122 -0.28 7.23 10.41
CA GLN A 122 0.76 6.36 10.96
C GLN A 122 1.42 5.48 9.89
N LEU A 123 0.67 4.98 8.91
CA LEU A 123 1.22 4.21 7.80
C LEU A 123 2.18 5.04 6.96
N LEU A 124 1.85 6.30 6.66
CA LEU A 124 2.73 7.22 5.95
C LEU A 124 4.06 7.40 6.69
N GLN A 125 4.01 7.57 8.02
CA GLN A 125 5.23 7.64 8.85
C GLN A 125 6.05 6.34 8.80
N ILE A 126 5.41 5.17 8.83
CA ILE A 126 6.09 3.87 8.73
C ILE A 126 6.78 3.73 7.37
N LEU A 127 6.10 4.11 6.28
CA LEU A 127 6.63 4.00 4.92
C LEU A 127 7.85 4.90 4.65
N GLU A 128 8.05 5.94 5.47
CA GLU A 128 9.25 6.80 5.43
C GLU A 128 10.48 6.18 6.12
N ALA A 129 10.33 5.05 6.83
CA ALA A 129 11.44 4.40 7.52
C ALA A 129 12.62 4.08 6.57
N PRO A 130 13.88 4.10 7.05
CA PRO A 130 15.07 3.88 6.22
C PRO A 130 15.09 2.60 5.37
N GLU A 131 14.39 1.56 5.82
CA GLU A 131 14.28 0.25 5.18
C GLU A 131 13.12 0.16 4.19
N LEU A 132 12.19 1.11 4.22
CA LEU A 132 11.06 1.17 3.29
C LEU A 132 11.26 2.28 2.25
N GLN A 133 11.54 3.52 2.69
CA GLN A 133 11.80 4.70 1.86
C GLN A 133 10.86 4.83 0.65
N ALA A 134 9.56 4.59 0.86
CA ALA A 134 8.57 4.75 -0.18
C ALA A 134 8.45 6.22 -0.59
N ARG A 135 8.11 6.47 -1.85
CA ARG A 135 7.68 7.78 -2.32
C ARG A 135 6.18 7.85 -2.11
N THR A 136 5.75 8.27 -0.93
CA THR A 136 4.33 8.42 -0.61
C THR A 136 3.78 9.68 -1.29
N MET A 137 2.61 9.56 -1.92
CA MET A 137 1.93 10.70 -2.53
C MET A 137 1.41 11.63 -1.41
N PRO A 138 1.88 12.88 -1.34
CA PRO A 138 1.53 13.77 -0.25
C PRO A 138 0.11 14.31 -0.40
N SER A 139 -0.58 14.51 0.74
CA SER A 139 -1.82 15.29 0.83
C SER A 139 -3.03 14.82 0.01
N SER A 140 -3.04 13.55 -0.43
CA SER A 140 -4.12 12.98 -1.25
C SER A 140 -4.70 11.71 -0.61
N GLU A 141 -5.28 11.87 0.59
CA GLU A 141 -5.90 10.80 1.36
C GLU A 141 -7.31 10.46 0.82
N PHE A 142 -7.56 9.19 0.55
CA PHE A 142 -8.92 8.70 0.33
C PHE A 142 -9.47 8.05 1.60
N LEU A 143 -10.35 8.77 2.28
CA LEU A 143 -10.97 8.37 3.54
C LEU A 143 -12.43 7.96 3.30
N LEU A 144 -12.69 6.66 3.27
CA LEU A 144 -14.03 6.10 3.12
C LEU A 144 -14.59 5.68 4.48
N GLY A 145 -15.42 6.53 5.08
CA GLY A 145 -16.19 6.15 6.27
C GLY A 145 -17.37 5.25 5.93
N ASN A 146 -18.02 4.69 6.96
CA ASN A 146 -19.31 3.99 6.79
C ASN A 146 -19.25 2.82 5.78
N SER A 147 -18.13 2.11 5.75
CA SER A 147 -17.82 1.20 4.64
C SER A 147 -18.70 -0.04 4.50
N LEU A 148 -19.44 -0.44 5.55
CA LEU A 148 -20.36 -1.59 5.48
C LEU A 148 -21.55 -1.36 4.53
N GLN A 149 -21.87 -0.10 4.25
CA GLN A 149 -22.95 0.33 3.37
C GLN A 149 -22.43 1.10 2.14
N ALA A 150 -21.11 1.13 1.94
CA ALA A 150 -20.49 1.92 0.88
C ALA A 150 -20.52 1.22 -0.48
N PHE A 151 -20.76 -0.09 -0.52
CA PHE A 151 -20.75 -0.89 -1.75
C PHE A 151 -22.12 -1.52 -2.00
N ASP A 152 -22.55 -1.55 -3.26
CA ASP A 152 -23.74 -2.28 -3.69
C ASP A 152 -23.46 -3.79 -3.89
N GLN A 153 -24.45 -4.52 -4.40
CA GLN A 153 -24.32 -5.97 -4.63
C GLN A 153 -23.35 -6.34 -5.76
N GLU A 154 -23.03 -5.39 -6.63
CA GLU A 154 -22.09 -5.55 -7.74
C GLU A 154 -20.67 -5.11 -7.33
N GLY A 155 -20.51 -4.54 -6.13
CA GLY A 155 -19.23 -4.04 -5.62
C GLY A 155 -18.94 -2.59 -6.02
N ASN A 156 -19.92 -1.85 -6.54
CA ASN A 156 -19.75 -0.45 -6.89
C ASN A 156 -19.90 0.45 -5.68
N LEU A 157 -19.10 1.52 -5.62
CA LEU A 157 -19.20 2.53 -4.59
C LEU A 157 -20.47 3.37 -4.76
N VAL A 158 -21.33 3.44 -3.73
CA VAL A 158 -22.65 4.10 -3.83
C VAL A 158 -22.63 5.60 -3.54
N TYR A 159 -21.49 6.14 -3.12
CA TYR A 159 -21.33 7.55 -2.75
C TYR A 159 -20.69 8.32 -3.91
N GLU A 160 -21.52 9.04 -4.69
CA GLU A 160 -21.07 9.78 -5.89
C GLU A 160 -19.96 10.79 -5.60
N ASP A 161 -20.03 11.50 -4.46
CA ASP A 161 -19.00 12.44 -4.02
C ASP A 161 -17.65 11.75 -3.76
N LYS A 162 -17.69 10.51 -3.27
CA LYS A 162 -16.49 9.69 -3.07
C LYS A 162 -15.94 9.12 -4.37
N VAL A 163 -16.80 8.81 -5.34
CA VAL A 163 -16.35 8.43 -6.68
C VAL A 163 -15.58 9.58 -7.33
N GLU A 164 -16.15 10.79 -7.33
CA GLU A 164 -15.50 11.99 -7.88
C GLU A 164 -14.17 12.30 -7.17
N GLN A 165 -14.16 12.22 -5.83
CA GLN A 165 -12.94 12.40 -5.04
C GLN A 165 -11.86 11.38 -5.42
N LEU A 166 -12.23 10.10 -5.53
CA LEU A 166 -11.30 9.03 -5.85
C LEU A 166 -10.75 9.15 -7.27
N ASP A 167 -11.59 9.56 -8.22
CA ASP A 167 -11.18 9.81 -9.61
C ASP A 167 -10.06 10.86 -9.69
N GLY A 168 -10.25 12.00 -9.02
CA GLY A 168 -9.24 13.05 -8.98
C GLY A 168 -7.94 12.58 -8.33
N ILE A 169 -8.02 11.96 -7.16
CA ILE A 169 -6.85 11.45 -6.43
C ILE A 169 -6.10 10.39 -7.25
N PHE A 170 -6.82 9.50 -7.94
CA PHE A 170 -6.19 8.45 -8.72
C PHE A 170 -5.48 8.98 -9.97
N GLU A 171 -6.05 9.99 -10.65
CA GLU A 171 -5.36 10.69 -11.75
C GLU A 171 -4.08 11.39 -11.27
N ASP A 172 -4.13 12.04 -10.10
CA ASP A 172 -2.95 12.60 -9.46
C ASP A 172 -1.91 11.51 -9.15
N PHE A 173 -2.34 10.30 -8.75
CA PHE A 173 -1.43 9.18 -8.51
C PHE A 173 -0.75 8.69 -9.79
N LEU A 174 -1.47 8.62 -10.91
CA LEU A 174 -0.86 8.28 -12.20
C LEU A 174 0.20 9.30 -12.61
N THR A 175 -0.07 10.58 -12.41
CA THR A 175 0.88 11.67 -12.65
C THR A 175 2.07 11.59 -11.69
N PHE A 176 1.82 11.30 -10.41
CA PHE A 176 2.83 11.18 -9.38
C PHE A 176 3.82 10.05 -9.69
N ILE A 177 3.33 8.90 -10.17
CA ILE A 177 4.18 7.81 -10.67
C ILE A 177 5.17 8.32 -11.74
N GLU A 178 4.70 9.13 -12.69
CA GLU A 178 5.54 9.69 -13.76
C GLU A 178 6.59 10.66 -13.22
N ILE A 179 6.21 11.53 -12.28
CA ILE A 179 7.13 12.47 -11.63
C ILE A 179 8.24 11.70 -10.91
N ILE A 180 7.90 10.66 -10.14
CA ILE A 180 8.91 9.86 -9.42
C ILE A 180 9.83 9.12 -10.39
N GLN A 181 9.32 8.63 -11.53
CA GLN A 181 10.14 8.01 -12.58
C GLN A 181 11.19 9.00 -13.16
N GLN A 182 10.90 10.31 -13.12
CA GLN A 182 11.82 11.37 -13.54
C GLN A 182 12.85 11.78 -12.47
N LEU A 183 12.81 11.19 -11.27
CA LEU A 183 13.75 11.46 -10.17
C LEU A 183 14.71 10.27 -9.90
N PRO A 184 15.49 9.77 -10.90
CA PRO A 184 16.28 8.55 -10.72
C PRO A 184 17.55 8.74 -9.89
N HIS A 185 18.03 9.98 -9.74
CA HIS A 185 19.39 10.29 -9.29
C HIS A 185 19.74 9.76 -7.89
N SER A 186 18.77 9.65 -6.98
CA SER A 186 18.98 9.14 -5.63
C SER A 186 18.66 7.65 -5.49
N LYS A 187 18.02 7.02 -6.48
CA LYS A 187 17.49 5.66 -6.38
C LYS A 187 18.56 4.63 -6.04
N GLU A 188 19.68 4.63 -6.77
CA GLU A 188 20.75 3.65 -6.54
C GLU A 188 21.38 3.82 -5.15
N THR A 189 21.61 5.06 -4.74
CA THR A 189 22.13 5.38 -3.40
C THR A 189 21.15 4.96 -2.30
N MET A 190 19.85 5.19 -2.48
CA MET A 190 18.81 4.77 -1.54
C MET A 190 18.75 3.24 -1.39
N VAL A 191 18.76 2.50 -2.50
CA VAL A 191 18.77 1.03 -2.48
C VAL A 191 20.02 0.49 -1.78
N LYS A 192 21.19 1.08 -2.07
CA LYS A 192 22.44 0.71 -1.40
C LYS A 192 22.40 1.02 0.09
N ALA A 193 21.84 2.16 0.48
CA ALA A 193 21.69 2.54 1.89
C ALA A 193 20.77 1.56 2.63
N ALA A 194 19.60 1.24 2.08
CA ALA A 194 18.65 0.29 2.66
C ALA A 194 19.26 -1.11 2.83
N ARG A 195 19.97 -1.62 1.80
CA ARG A 195 20.66 -2.93 1.85
C ARG A 195 21.78 -3.02 2.88
N ASN A 196 22.45 -1.90 3.15
CA ASN A 196 23.56 -1.85 4.11
C ASN A 196 23.09 -1.47 5.51
N PHE A 197 21.81 -1.14 5.70
CA PHE A 197 21.28 -0.71 6.97
C PHE A 197 21.18 -1.90 7.93
N ASN A 198 21.80 -1.76 9.11
CA ASN A 198 21.77 -2.78 10.15
C ASN A 198 21.71 -2.10 11.53
N TRP A 199 20.60 -2.29 12.25
CA TRP A 199 20.37 -1.79 13.61
C TRP A 199 21.42 -2.23 14.63
N GLU A 200 22.16 -3.32 14.40
CA GLU A 200 23.20 -3.81 15.30
C GLU A 200 24.53 -3.05 15.18
N ASN A 201 24.68 -2.22 14.15
CA ASN A 201 25.92 -1.52 13.82
C ASN A 201 25.80 0.02 13.89
N ILE A 202 24.73 0.56 14.49
CA ILE A 202 24.45 2.00 14.62
C ILE A 202 24.70 2.50 16.04
#